data_AF-A0A920CST2-F1
#
_entry.id   AF-A0A920CST2-F1
#
_cell.length_a   1.000
_cell.length_b   1.000
_cell.length_c   1.000
_cell.angle_alpha   90.00
_cell.angle_beta   90.00
_cell.angle_gamma   90.00
#
_symmetry.space_group_name_H-M   'P 1'
#
loop_
_entity.id
_entity.type
_entity.pdbx_description
1 polymer ?
#
loop_
_entity_poly.entity_id
_entity_poly.type
_entity_poly.pdbx_seq_one_letter_code
_entity_poly.pdbx_strand_id
1 'polypeptide(L)'
;MLPFVPDSPTASLFFSLSILYLLFAPQGKSPFVRWAQMIINALAVVCSIKYGVWATAIIIAGALQGEPLNWQSYMLMASHLAMAVEVTLYARFMKLGTISFLLATAWLLLNDTMDYTFGIYPWLPSTLQDNVDAVKLFTYLLSLTSLVIGYISWKAARKQA
;
A
#
# COMPACT_ATOMS: atom_id res chain seq x y z
N MET A 1 -9.13 0.52 -15.41
CA MET A 1 -9.13 0.48 -13.94
C MET A 1 -10.09 1.54 -13.43
N LEU A 2 -11.08 1.15 -12.62
CA LEU A 2 -11.92 2.10 -11.91
C LEU A 2 -11.04 2.83 -10.87
N PRO A 3 -11.14 4.15 -10.70
CA PRO A 3 -10.34 4.91 -9.72
C PRO A 3 -10.58 4.51 -8.25
N PHE A 4 -11.54 3.60 -8.03
CA PHE A 4 -11.97 3.08 -6.73
C PHE A 4 -11.54 1.63 -6.46
N VAL A 5 -10.65 1.06 -7.30
CA VAL A 5 -10.01 -0.22 -7.02
C VAL A 5 -8.51 0.01 -6.95
N PRO A 6 -7.97 0.50 -5.82
CA PRO A 6 -6.54 0.55 -5.63
C PRO A 6 -6.01 -0.87 -5.55
N ASP A 7 -4.94 -1.07 -6.29
CA ASP A 7 -4.17 -2.29 -6.34
C ASP A 7 -2.68 -1.91 -6.39
N SER A 8 -1.77 -2.87 -6.52
CA SER A 8 -0.32 -2.63 -6.59
C SER A 8 0.10 -1.59 -7.65
N PRO A 9 -0.57 -1.41 -8.81
CA PRO A 9 -0.24 -0.32 -9.74
C PRO A 9 -0.56 1.07 -9.19
N THR A 10 -1.65 1.22 -8.43
CA THR A 10 -2.02 2.50 -7.80
C THR A 10 -1.05 2.86 -6.68
N ALA A 11 -0.63 1.87 -5.88
CA ALA A 11 0.43 2.05 -4.88
C ALA A 11 1.74 2.54 -5.52
N SER A 12 2.17 1.86 -6.59
CA SER A 12 3.37 2.20 -7.35
C SER A 12 3.28 3.57 -8.04
N LEU A 13 2.09 3.97 -8.50
CA LEU A 13 1.84 5.30 -9.05
C LEU A 13 2.03 6.37 -7.97
N PHE A 14 1.43 6.20 -6.79
CA PHE A 14 1.62 7.15 -5.69
C PHE A 14 3.08 7.24 -5.27
N PHE A 15 3.77 6.10 -5.19
CA PHE A 15 5.21 6.09 -4.91
C PHE A 15 6.01 6.84 -5.97
N SER A 16 5.73 6.60 -7.25
CA SER A 16 6.37 7.32 -8.35
C SER A 16 6.13 8.83 -8.27
N LEU A 17 4.91 9.26 -7.98
CA LEU A 17 4.58 10.68 -7.75
C LEU A 17 5.32 11.25 -6.53
N SER A 18 5.47 10.48 -5.45
CA SER A 18 6.27 10.86 -4.29
C SER A 18 7.73 11.08 -4.65
N ILE A 19 8.33 10.20 -5.46
CA ILE A 19 9.69 10.38 -5.97
C ILE A 19 9.80 11.62 -6.86
N LEU A 20 8.85 11.85 -7.76
CA LEU A 20 8.82 13.08 -8.58
C LEU A 20 8.79 14.34 -7.72
N TYR A 21 8.01 14.34 -6.63
CA TYR A 21 8.01 15.46 -5.68
C TYR A 21 9.32 15.64 -4.91
N LEU A 22 10.07 14.55 -4.68
CA LEU A 22 11.39 14.61 -4.07
C LEU A 22 12.44 15.16 -5.06
N LEU A 23 12.42 14.70 -6.31
CA LEU A 23 13.40 15.09 -7.34
C LEU A 23 13.19 16.51 -7.83
N PHE A 24 11.94 16.88 -8.14
CA PHE A 24 11.62 18.18 -8.76
C PHE A 24 11.10 19.20 -7.75
N ALA A 25 11.48 19.07 -6.48
CA ALA A 25 10.98 19.83 -5.33
C ALA A 25 10.54 21.26 -5.71
N PRO A 26 9.22 21.48 -5.97
CA PRO A 26 8.77 22.75 -6.50
C PRO A 26 9.09 23.88 -5.51
N GLN A 27 9.89 24.85 -5.94
CA GLN A 27 10.25 26.04 -5.18
C GLN A 27 8.99 26.94 -5.03
N GLY A 28 8.69 27.45 -3.83
CA GLY A 28 7.61 28.44 -3.61
C GLY A 28 6.18 27.94 -3.42
N LYS A 29 5.95 26.71 -2.92
CA LYS A 29 4.61 26.06 -2.90
C LYS A 29 3.53 26.81 -2.09
N SER A 30 2.40 27.05 -2.77
CA SER A 30 1.08 27.28 -2.16
C SER A 30 0.73 26.20 -1.13
N PRO A 31 0.04 26.54 -0.01
CA PRO A 31 -0.39 25.57 1.00
C PRO A 31 -1.11 24.36 0.42
N PHE A 32 -1.88 24.53 -0.65
CA PHE A 32 -2.61 23.46 -1.33
C PHE A 32 -1.69 22.36 -1.89
N VAL A 33 -0.62 22.75 -2.60
CA VAL A 33 0.33 21.78 -3.20
C VAL A 33 1.09 21.01 -2.12
N ARG A 34 1.34 21.64 -0.97
CA ARG A 34 1.98 20.99 0.17
C ARG A 34 1.06 19.94 0.80
N TRP A 35 -0.24 20.25 0.94
CA TRP A 35 -1.24 19.30 1.40
C TRP A 35 -1.40 18.12 0.45
N ALA A 36 -1.50 18.37 -0.86
CA ALA A 36 -1.58 17.31 -1.87
C ALA A 36 -0.35 16.39 -1.83
N GLN A 37 0.85 16.96 -1.74
CA GLN A 37 2.10 16.19 -1.59
C GLN A 37 2.07 15.29 -0.33
N MET A 38 1.60 15.81 0.81
CA MET A 38 1.53 15.03 2.05
C MET A 38 0.56 13.86 1.94
N ILE A 39 -0.59 14.06 1.30
CA ILE A 39 -1.58 13.00 1.06
C ILE A 39 -1.00 11.95 0.11
N ILE A 40 -0.40 12.35 -1.01
CA ILE A 40 0.21 11.43 -1.98
C ILE A 40 1.32 10.61 -1.33
N ASN A 41 2.19 11.25 -0.54
CA ASN A 41 3.23 10.52 0.21
C ASN A 41 2.64 9.54 1.21
N ALA A 42 1.58 9.92 1.93
CA ALA A 42 0.94 9.02 2.89
C ALA A 42 0.27 7.84 2.18
N LEU A 43 -0.41 8.08 1.06
CA LEU A 43 -0.99 7.04 0.20
C LEU A 43 0.08 6.11 -0.35
N ALA A 44 1.21 6.64 -0.83
CA ALA A 44 2.35 5.84 -1.28
C ALA A 44 2.79 4.88 -0.18
N VAL A 45 3.02 5.39 1.04
CA VAL A 45 3.47 4.58 2.18
C VAL A 45 2.47 3.48 2.54
N VAL A 46 1.21 3.84 2.84
CA VAL A 46 0.26 2.85 3.35
C VAL A 46 -0.17 1.85 2.27
N CYS A 47 -0.34 2.28 1.01
CA CYS A 47 -0.70 1.39 -0.08
C CYS A 47 0.45 0.44 -0.42
N SER A 48 1.69 0.93 -0.56
CA SER A 48 2.83 0.06 -0.90
C SER A 48 3.12 -0.97 0.19
N ILE A 49 2.98 -0.62 1.47
CA ILE A 49 3.09 -1.61 2.56
C ILE A 49 1.96 -2.63 2.47
N LYS A 50 0.70 -2.18 2.36
CA LYS A 50 -0.47 -3.08 2.29
C LYS A 50 -0.35 -4.04 1.11
N TYR A 51 -0.30 -3.51 -0.11
CA TYR A 51 -0.32 -4.35 -1.32
C TYR A 51 0.97 -5.17 -1.48
N GLY A 52 2.10 -4.67 -0.96
CA GLY A 52 3.36 -5.41 -0.96
C GLY A 52 3.31 -6.68 -0.10
N VAL A 53 2.77 -6.55 1.11
CA VAL A 53 2.59 -7.68 2.04
C VAL A 53 1.43 -8.56 1.60
N TRP A 54 0.31 -7.96 1.16
CA TRP A 54 -0.91 -8.66 0.77
C TRP A 54 -0.65 -9.63 -0.38
N ALA A 55 -0.03 -9.18 -1.48
CA ALA A 55 0.22 -10.02 -2.64
C ALA A 55 1.06 -11.25 -2.28
N THR A 56 2.08 -11.06 -1.44
CA THR A 56 2.92 -12.15 -0.94
C THR A 56 2.13 -13.13 -0.08
N ALA A 57 1.29 -12.63 0.83
CA ALA A 57 0.45 -13.46 1.68
C ALA A 57 -0.57 -14.27 0.86
N ILE A 58 -1.21 -13.68 -0.16
CA ILE A 58 -2.18 -14.37 -1.03
C ILE A 58 -1.51 -15.46 -1.87
N ILE A 59 -0.33 -15.19 -2.44
CA ILE A 59 0.41 -16.20 -3.20
C ILE A 59 0.79 -17.40 -2.31
N ILE A 60 1.27 -17.14 -1.09
CA ILE A 60 1.61 -18.19 -0.13
C ILE A 60 0.35 -18.95 0.31
N ALA A 61 -0.73 -18.25 0.63
CA ALA A 61 -1.99 -18.87 1.06
C ALA A 61 -2.58 -19.76 -0.04
N GLY A 62 -2.53 -19.32 -1.31
CA GLY A 62 -2.92 -20.16 -2.44
C GLY A 62 -2.03 -21.39 -2.56
N ALA A 63 -0.71 -21.24 -2.41
CA ALA A 63 0.22 -22.36 -2.47
C ALA A 63 -0.03 -23.41 -1.38
N LEU A 64 -0.38 -22.97 -0.17
CA LEU A 64 -0.77 -23.87 0.93
C LEU A 64 -2.06 -24.66 0.64
N GLN A 65 -2.88 -24.20 -0.30
CA GLN A 65 -4.10 -24.86 -0.77
C GLN A 65 -3.92 -25.60 -2.10
N GLY A 66 -2.69 -25.72 -2.59
CA GLY A 66 -2.35 -26.51 -3.78
C GLY A 66 -2.16 -25.72 -5.07
N GLU A 67 -2.18 -24.39 -5.05
CA GLU A 67 -1.76 -23.59 -6.21
C GLU A 67 -0.26 -23.79 -6.50
N PRO A 68 0.13 -24.13 -7.72
CA PRO A 68 1.54 -24.34 -8.05
C PRO A 68 2.31 -23.01 -8.05
N LEU A 69 3.39 -22.95 -7.27
CA LEU A 69 4.34 -21.84 -7.31
C LEU A 69 5.23 -21.97 -8.54
N ASN A 70 5.08 -21.05 -9.48
CA ASN A 70 5.93 -20.94 -10.66
C ASN A 70 6.90 -19.75 -10.51
N TRP A 71 7.80 -19.58 -11.49
CA TRP A 71 8.75 -18.47 -11.48
C TRP A 71 8.08 -17.09 -11.36
N GLN A 72 6.92 -16.88 -11.97
CA GLN A 72 6.18 -15.63 -11.88
C GLN A 72 5.68 -15.39 -10.45
N SER A 73 5.22 -16.44 -9.75
CA SER A 73 4.82 -16.34 -8.34
C SER A 73 5.98 -15.83 -7.47
N TYR A 74 7.18 -16.39 -7.63
CA TYR A 74 8.37 -15.94 -6.88
C TYR A 74 8.78 -14.52 -7.24
N MET A 75 8.78 -14.18 -8.52
CA MET A 75 9.07 -12.82 -9.00
C MET A 75 8.08 -11.82 -8.42
N LEU A 76 6.78 -12.14 -8.41
CA LEU A 76 5.73 -11.28 -7.86
C LEU A 76 5.90 -11.10 -6.35
N MET A 77 6.13 -12.17 -5.59
CA MET A 77 6.39 -12.05 -4.15
C MET A 77 7.60 -11.16 -3.88
N ALA A 78 8.71 -11.40 -4.58
CA ALA A 78 9.94 -10.62 -4.41
C ALA A 78 9.74 -9.13 -4.75
N SER A 79 9.08 -8.82 -5.88
CA SER A 79 8.85 -7.42 -6.30
C SER A 79 7.86 -6.68 -5.39
N HIS A 80 6.83 -7.36 -4.87
CA HIS A 80 5.86 -6.78 -3.95
C HIS A 80 6.48 -6.53 -2.56
N LEU A 81 7.31 -7.44 -2.06
CA LEU A 81 8.08 -7.20 -0.84
C LEU A 81 9.08 -6.06 -1.02
N ALA A 82 9.76 -6.01 -2.18
CA ALA A 82 10.65 -4.89 -2.51
C ALA A 82 9.91 -3.56 -2.47
N MET A 83 8.70 -3.47 -3.05
CA MET A 83 7.85 -2.27 -2.99
C MET A 83 7.56 -1.82 -1.55
N ALA A 84 7.26 -2.75 -0.63
CA ALA A 84 7.02 -2.42 0.78
C ALA A 84 8.29 -1.94 1.51
N VAL A 85 9.45 -2.53 1.18
CA VAL A 85 10.74 -2.14 1.73
C VAL A 85 11.17 -0.77 1.21
N GLU A 86 11.09 -0.54 -0.11
CA GLU A 86 11.45 0.71 -0.77
C GLU A 86 10.71 1.89 -0.17
N VAL A 87 9.37 1.79 -0.04
CA VAL A 87 8.60 2.91 0.51
C VAL A 87 8.96 3.22 1.96
N THR A 88 9.28 2.18 2.74
CA THR A 88 9.68 2.32 4.14
C THR A 88 11.03 3.02 4.26
N LEU A 89 11.99 2.67 3.39
CA LEU A 89 13.30 3.34 3.30
C LEU A 89 13.16 4.79 2.85
N TYR A 90 12.28 5.09 1.90
CA TYR A 90 12.07 6.44 1.38
C TYR A 90 11.20 7.32 2.29
N ALA A 91 10.45 6.75 3.22
CA ALA A 91 9.57 7.50 4.14
C ALA A 91 10.32 8.61 4.90
N ARG A 92 11.63 8.45 5.15
CA ARG A 92 12.48 9.47 5.80
C ARG A 92 12.62 10.77 5.00
N PHE A 93 12.54 10.69 3.68
CA PHE A 93 12.72 11.84 2.78
C PHE A 93 11.38 12.51 2.47
N MET A 94 10.27 11.80 2.68
CA MET A 94 8.93 12.26 2.35
C MET A 94 8.38 13.27 3.37
N LYS A 95 7.70 14.30 2.87
CA LYS A 95 6.88 15.20 3.70
C LYS A 95 5.59 14.47 4.07
N LEU A 96 5.49 14.04 5.31
CA LEU A 96 4.36 13.30 5.87
C LEU A 96 3.81 14.02 7.11
N GLY A 97 2.55 13.76 7.45
CA GLY A 97 1.92 14.25 8.68
C GLY A 97 0.89 13.26 9.21
N THR A 98 0.54 13.40 10.49
CA THR A 98 -0.44 12.50 11.13
C THR A 98 -1.78 12.53 10.41
N ILE A 99 -2.27 13.73 10.05
CA ILE A 99 -3.55 13.87 9.33
C ILE A 99 -3.50 13.20 7.96
N SER A 100 -2.39 13.32 7.21
CA SER A 100 -2.29 12.69 5.89
C SER A 100 -2.29 11.16 5.99
N PHE A 101 -1.66 10.59 7.03
CA PHE A 101 -1.74 9.15 7.32
C PHE A 101 -3.16 8.69 7.63
N LEU A 102 -3.91 9.44 8.44
CA LEU A 102 -5.29 9.11 8.77
C LEU A 102 -6.18 9.17 7.52
N LEU A 103 -6.03 10.20 6.69
CA LEU A 103 -6.77 10.32 5.43
C LEU A 103 -6.43 9.19 4.44
N ALA A 104 -5.14 8.86 4.29
CA ALA A 104 -4.70 7.77 3.43
C ALA A 104 -5.22 6.40 3.91
N THR A 105 -5.27 6.19 5.22
CA THR A 105 -5.81 4.95 5.80
C THR A 105 -7.33 4.89 5.70
N ALA A 106 -8.04 6.00 5.90
CA ALA A 106 -9.48 6.07 5.69
C ALA A 106 -9.83 5.76 4.23
N TRP A 107 -9.04 6.27 3.28
CA TRP A 107 -9.15 5.89 1.87
C TRP A 107 -8.94 4.37 1.70
N LEU A 108 -7.89 3.80 2.28
CA LEU A 108 -7.58 2.36 2.21
C LEU A 108 -8.74 1.49 2.73
N LEU A 109 -9.32 1.84 3.88
CA LEU A 109 -10.45 1.14 4.49
C LEU A 109 -11.75 1.30 3.69
N LEU A 110 -11.96 2.46 3.09
CA LEU A 110 -13.07 2.67 2.15
C LEU A 110 -12.93 1.72 0.96
N ASN A 111 -11.73 1.57 0.41
CA ASN A 111 -11.49 0.63 -0.68
C ASN A 111 -11.67 -0.82 -0.26
N ASP A 112 -11.17 -1.23 0.91
CA ASP A 112 -11.45 -2.58 1.43
C ASP A 112 -12.95 -2.83 1.55
N THR A 113 -13.71 -1.82 1.98
CA THR A 113 -15.16 -1.91 2.08
C THR A 113 -15.80 -2.06 0.71
N MET A 114 -15.36 -1.30 -0.29
CA MET A 114 -15.86 -1.44 -1.65
C MET A 114 -15.53 -2.82 -2.23
N ASP A 115 -14.28 -3.26 -2.09
CA ASP A 115 -13.76 -4.54 -2.58
C ASP A 115 -14.61 -5.72 -2.11
N TYR A 116 -14.88 -5.80 -0.81
CA TYR A 116 -15.60 -6.94 -0.24
C TYR A 116 -17.12 -6.74 -0.12
N THR A 117 -17.65 -5.54 -0.34
CA THR A 117 -19.11 -5.31 -0.43
C THR A 117 -19.61 -5.58 -1.84
N PHE A 118 -18.85 -5.17 -2.86
CA PHE A 118 -19.22 -5.30 -4.26
C PHE A 118 -18.52 -6.47 -4.97
N GLY A 119 -17.63 -7.19 -4.28
CA GLY A 119 -16.89 -8.33 -4.87
C GLY A 119 -15.89 -7.91 -5.95
N ILE A 120 -15.35 -6.70 -5.85
CA ILE A 120 -14.39 -6.11 -6.81
C ILE A 120 -12.94 -6.15 -6.32
N TYR A 121 -12.65 -7.06 -5.38
CA TYR A 121 -11.33 -7.22 -4.78
C TYR A 121 -10.24 -7.59 -5.82
N PRO A 122 -8.96 -7.27 -5.54
CA PRO A 122 -7.83 -7.63 -6.40
C PRO A 122 -7.72 -9.14 -6.63
N TRP A 123 -6.98 -9.56 -7.66
CA TRP A 123 -6.92 -10.97 -8.08
C TRP A 123 -6.69 -11.93 -6.91
N LEU A 124 -7.59 -12.91 -6.78
CA LEU A 124 -7.56 -13.96 -5.76
C LEU A 124 -7.55 -15.32 -6.46
N PRO A 125 -6.64 -16.24 -6.09
CA PRO A 125 -6.66 -17.61 -6.58
C PRO A 125 -8.03 -18.27 -6.38
N SER A 126 -8.45 -19.10 -7.33
CA SER A 126 -9.72 -19.83 -7.24
C SER A 126 -9.78 -20.75 -6.04
N THR A 127 -8.63 -21.28 -5.61
CA THR A 127 -8.52 -22.10 -4.40
C THR A 127 -8.94 -21.35 -3.13
N LEU A 128 -8.71 -20.03 -3.07
CA LEU A 128 -9.01 -19.19 -1.90
C LEU A 128 -10.42 -18.58 -1.91
N GLN A 129 -11.23 -18.85 -2.93
CA GLN A 129 -12.60 -18.33 -3.06
C GLN A 129 -13.54 -18.84 -1.96
N ASP A 130 -13.25 -20.00 -1.39
CA ASP A 130 -13.95 -20.57 -0.23
C ASP A 130 -13.63 -19.85 1.09
N ASN A 131 -12.53 -19.08 1.14
CA ASN A 131 -12.00 -18.41 2.32
C ASN A 131 -12.07 -16.88 2.24
N VAL A 132 -12.93 -16.32 1.37
CA VAL A 132 -13.02 -14.87 1.13
C VAL A 132 -13.28 -14.06 2.41
N ASP A 133 -14.04 -14.58 3.37
CA ASP A 133 -14.27 -13.90 4.65
C ASP A 133 -13.00 -13.78 5.50
N ALA A 134 -12.14 -14.81 5.49
CA ALA A 134 -10.85 -14.76 6.16
C ALA A 134 -9.90 -13.77 5.46
N VAL A 135 -9.90 -13.77 4.12
CA VAL A 135 -9.11 -12.82 3.32
C VAL A 135 -9.59 -11.38 3.58
N LYS A 136 -10.90 -11.15 3.67
CA LYS A 136 -11.48 -9.86 4.03
C LYS A 136 -10.96 -9.36 5.38
N LEU A 137 -11.08 -10.18 6.43
CA LEU A 137 -10.59 -9.82 7.76
C LEU A 137 -9.08 -9.52 7.74
N PHE A 138 -8.31 -10.37 7.06
CA PHE A 138 -6.87 -10.15 6.87
C PHE A 138 -6.58 -8.81 6.19
N THR A 139 -7.29 -8.47 5.12
CA THR A 139 -7.10 -7.20 4.39
C THR A 139 -7.36 -5.98 5.27
N TYR A 140 -8.45 -5.97 6.06
CA TYR A 140 -8.73 -4.87 6.99
C TYR A 140 -7.66 -4.73 8.07
N LEU A 141 -7.23 -5.84 8.68
CA LEU A 141 -6.16 -5.83 9.69
C LEU A 141 -4.84 -5.36 9.09
N LEU A 142 -4.55 -5.76 7.85
CA LEU A 142 -3.37 -5.34 7.13
C LEU A 142 -3.39 -3.85 6.81
N SER A 143 -4.55 -3.28 6.46
CA SER A 143 -4.73 -1.84 6.27
C SER A 143 -4.41 -1.04 7.53
N LEU A 144 -4.90 -1.48 8.69
CA LEU A 144 -4.58 -0.86 9.98
C LEU A 144 -3.11 -1.03 10.35
N THR A 145 -2.55 -2.22 10.10
CA THR A 145 -1.14 -2.50 10.39
C THR A 145 -0.21 -1.69 9.49
N SER A 146 -0.59 -1.46 8.23
CA SER A 146 0.16 -0.64 7.27
C SER A 146 0.26 0.82 7.72
N LEU A 147 -0.80 1.36 8.31
CA LEU A 147 -0.76 2.67 8.99
C LEU A 147 0.27 2.66 10.13
N VAL A 148 0.22 1.66 11.01
CA VAL A 148 1.11 1.57 12.17
C VAL A 148 2.58 1.48 11.74
N ILE A 149 2.90 0.56 10.81
CA ILE A 149 4.25 0.38 10.28
C ILE A 149 4.73 1.68 9.60
N GLY A 150 3.92 2.26 8.72
CA GLY A 150 4.27 3.49 8.01
C GLY A 150 4.49 4.67 8.96
N TYR A 151 3.63 4.82 9.97
CA TYR A 151 3.73 5.89 10.96
C TYR A 151 4.95 5.74 11.87
N ILE A 152 5.24 4.52 12.35
CA ILE A 152 6.44 4.24 13.15
C ILE A 152 7.69 4.49 12.32
N SER A 153 7.74 4.02 11.07
CA SER A 153 8.88 4.20 10.17
C SER A 153 9.17 5.67 9.92
N TRP A 154 8.13 6.47 9.66
CA TRP A 154 8.24 7.92 9.53
C TRP A 154 8.74 8.59 10.83
N LYS A 155 8.21 8.23 11.99
CA LYS A 155 8.66 8.79 13.27
C LYS A 155 10.09 8.40 13.63
N ALA A 156 10.47 7.15 13.40
CA ALA A 156 11.82 6.65 13.66
C ALA A 156 12.84 7.40 12.79
N ALA A 157 12.54 7.57 11.51
CA ALA A 157 13.37 8.33 10.58
C ALA A 157 13.57 9.80 10.99
N ARG A 158 12.53 10.45 11.53
CA ARG A 158 12.63 11.84 12.01
C ARG A 158 13.48 12.02 13.26
N LYS A 159 13.64 10.99 14.10
CA LYS A 159 14.48 11.09 15.30
C LYS A 159 15.97 11.06 15.00
N GLN A 160 16.36 10.64 13.80
CA GLN A 160 17.75 10.46 13.36
C GLN A 160 18.27 11.61 12.49
N ALA A 161 17.44 12.63 12.21
CA ALA A 161 17.75 13.79 11.39
C ALA A 161 17.67 15.07 12.22
#